data_AF-A0A9P5XZJ4-F1
#
_entry.id   AF-A0A9P5XZJ4-F1
#
_cell.length_a   1.000
_cell.length_b   1.000
_cell.length_c   1.000
_cell.angle_alpha   90.00
_cell.angle_beta   90.00
_cell.angle_gamma   90.00
#
_symmetry.space_group_name_H-M   'P 1'
#
loop_
_entity.id
_entity.type
_entity.pdbx_description
1 polymer ?
#
loop_
_entity_poly.entity_id
_entity_poly.type
_entity_poly.pdbx_seq_one_letter_code
_entity_poly.pdbx_strand_id
1 'polypeptide(L)'
;MLTYMASCGSTPCNKFDSQGAKWFKIDQVGRKSNGQWAQQDLMNGQTAKVTLPSTLAPGNYLIRHEIIALHLANSRGGAEFYPSCSQLKVGGSQTGAPAQNELVALPGAYSDDDPGIFDPDVFNPGSKYVFPGPAVAKFVGAASAGGTDGGNASGSGGGGGDAQTPAPSAPASKPKPTGSCKLKKKSASANVAARTVRPRHVSRVMRGLIGHSH
;
A
#
# COMPACT_ATOMS: atom_id res chain seq x y z
N MET A 1 1.38 0.30 11.31
CA MET A 1 1.38 -0.35 9.98
C MET A 1 0.58 0.51 9.02
N LEU A 2 1.02 0.59 7.76
CA LEU A 2 0.38 1.37 6.72
C LEU A 2 0.23 0.50 5.47
N THR A 3 -0.85 0.71 4.73
CA THR A 3 -1.07 0.01 3.46
C THR A 3 -1.38 1.01 2.36
N TYR A 4 -0.64 0.89 1.26
CA TYR A 4 -0.78 1.72 0.07
C TYR A 4 -1.13 0.88 -1.14
N MET A 5 -1.76 1.50 -2.13
CA MET A 5 -1.92 0.94 -3.46
C MET A 5 -1.42 1.92 -4.51
N ALA A 6 -1.00 1.40 -5.66
CA ALA A 6 -0.71 2.18 -6.85
C ALA A 6 -1.30 1.45 -8.07
N SER A 7 -1.96 2.20 -8.95
CA SER A 7 -2.49 1.64 -10.20
C SER A 7 -1.36 1.38 -11.18
N CYS A 8 -1.33 0.20 -11.78
CA CYS A 8 -0.44 -0.15 -12.89
C CYS A 8 -1.02 0.31 -14.25
N GLY A 9 -2.18 0.98 -14.25
CA GLY A 9 -2.91 1.36 -15.46
C GLY A 9 -3.38 0.13 -16.24
N SER A 10 -3.28 0.20 -17.56
CA SER A 10 -3.56 -0.93 -18.46
C SER A 10 -2.42 -1.97 -18.49
N THR A 11 -1.25 -1.66 -17.94
CA THR A 11 -0.09 -2.55 -17.91
C THR A 11 -0.25 -3.62 -16.82
N PRO A 12 0.05 -4.90 -17.10
CA PRO A 12 0.20 -5.90 -16.05
C PRO A 12 1.28 -5.49 -15.04
N CYS A 13 1.02 -5.61 -13.74
CA CYS A 13 1.95 -5.10 -12.73
C CYS A 13 3.34 -5.78 -12.74
N ASN A 14 3.49 -6.94 -13.36
CA ASN A 14 4.80 -7.59 -13.56
C ASN A 14 5.66 -6.93 -14.67
N LYS A 15 5.11 -5.95 -15.39
CA LYS A 15 5.80 -5.12 -16.40
C LYS A 15 5.72 -3.63 -16.09
N PHE A 16 5.09 -3.26 -14.97
CA PHE A 16 4.94 -1.87 -14.55
C PHE A 16 6.22 -1.37 -13.88
N ASP A 17 6.67 -0.16 -14.23
CA ASP A 17 7.77 0.50 -13.54
C ASP A 17 7.28 1.14 -12.24
N SER A 18 7.71 0.57 -11.12
CA SER A 18 7.31 1.03 -9.79
C SER A 18 8.01 2.32 -9.33
N GLN A 19 9.09 2.77 -9.99
CA GLN A 19 9.81 3.99 -9.59
C GLN A 19 8.94 5.25 -9.74
N GLY A 20 8.09 5.28 -10.78
CA GLY A 20 7.12 6.35 -11.03
C GLY A 20 5.73 6.11 -10.44
N ALA A 21 5.57 5.10 -9.58
CA ALA A 21 4.27 4.72 -9.05
C ALA A 21 3.66 5.84 -8.21
N LYS A 22 2.40 6.17 -8.49
CA LYS A 22 1.60 7.13 -7.71
C LYS A 22 0.82 6.35 -6.65
N TRP A 23 1.32 6.37 -5.43
CA TRP A 23 0.77 5.65 -4.30
C TRP A 23 -0.30 6.44 -3.58
N PHE A 24 -1.37 5.78 -3.15
CA PHE A 24 -2.36 6.32 -2.23
C PHE A 24 -2.51 5.38 -1.03
N LYS A 25 -2.69 5.96 0.16
CA LYS A 25 -2.87 5.18 1.39
C LYS A 25 -4.32 4.68 1.45
N ILE A 26 -4.51 3.38 1.71
CA ILE A 26 -5.85 2.78 1.85
C ILE A 26 -6.19 2.41 3.29
N ASP A 27 -5.18 2.22 4.14
CA ASP A 27 -5.36 1.82 5.53
C ASP A 27 -4.16 2.22 6.39
N GLN A 28 -4.41 2.48 7.66
CA GLN A 28 -3.38 2.66 8.67
C GLN A 28 -3.89 2.21 10.04
N VAL A 29 -3.06 1.43 10.73
CA VAL A 29 -3.34 0.96 12.09
C VAL A 29 -2.12 1.16 12.98
N GLY A 30 -2.37 1.61 14.21
CA GLY A 30 -1.32 2.04 15.13
C GLY A 30 -1.62 1.56 16.55
N ARG A 31 -1.50 2.45 17.52
CA ARG A 31 -1.80 2.13 18.91
C ARG A 31 -3.32 1.95 19.13
N LYS A 32 -3.70 0.83 19.74
CA LYS A 32 -5.07 0.48 20.10
C LYS A 32 -5.53 1.27 21.33
N SER A 33 -6.83 1.28 21.60
CA SER A 33 -7.42 1.95 22.78
C SER A 33 -6.88 1.42 24.11
N ASN A 34 -6.41 0.17 24.16
CA ASN A 34 -5.78 -0.44 25.32
C ASN A 34 -4.27 -0.11 25.47
N GLY A 35 -3.74 0.81 24.66
CA GLY A 35 -2.34 1.23 24.68
C GLY A 35 -1.37 0.31 23.93
N GLN A 36 -1.79 -0.87 23.47
CA GLN A 36 -0.91 -1.78 22.71
C GLN A 36 -0.83 -1.38 21.24
N TRP A 37 0.36 -1.50 20.65
CA TRP A 37 0.55 -1.39 19.21
C TRP A 37 -0.14 -2.54 18.47
N ALA A 38 -0.74 -2.27 17.31
CA ALA A 38 -1.31 -3.31 16.44
C ALA A 38 -0.29 -4.41 16.07
N GLN A 39 1.00 -4.09 16.07
CA GLN A 39 2.10 -5.03 15.85
C GLN A 39 2.15 -6.15 16.92
N GLN A 40 1.63 -5.92 18.13
CA GLN A 40 1.55 -6.95 19.16
C GLN A 40 0.70 -8.14 18.71
N ASP A 41 -0.35 -7.89 17.92
CA ASP A 41 -1.24 -8.95 17.42
C ASP A 41 -0.48 -9.84 16.42
N LEU A 42 0.42 -9.26 15.61
CA LEU A 42 1.31 -10.00 14.72
C LEU A 42 2.31 -10.86 15.50
N MET A 43 2.90 -10.31 16.57
CA MET A 43 3.80 -11.06 17.45
C MET A 43 3.09 -12.25 18.11
N ASN A 44 1.79 -12.14 18.36
CA ASN A 44 0.95 -13.21 18.88
C ASN A 44 0.49 -14.21 17.80
N GLY A 45 1.02 -14.12 16.58
CA GLY A 45 0.73 -15.04 15.48
C GLY A 45 -0.53 -14.71 14.67
N GLN A 46 -1.15 -13.55 14.89
CA GLN A 46 -2.29 -13.10 14.09
C GLN A 46 -1.82 -12.52 12.75
N THR A 47 -2.74 -12.44 11.79
CA THR A 47 -2.46 -11.84 10.48
C THR A 47 -2.87 -10.37 10.45
N ALA A 48 -2.11 -9.55 9.72
CA ALA A 48 -2.57 -8.24 9.29
C ALA A 48 -3.72 -8.42 8.30
N LYS A 49 -4.81 -7.67 8.50
CA LYS A 49 -5.97 -7.68 7.61
C LYS A 49 -6.19 -6.27 7.10
N VAL A 50 -6.34 -6.15 5.78
CA VAL A 50 -6.64 -4.89 5.11
C VAL A 50 -7.82 -5.14 4.18
N THR A 51 -8.80 -4.26 4.24
CA THR A 51 -9.97 -4.31 3.35
C THR A 51 -9.73 -3.33 2.20
N LEU A 52 -9.88 -3.80 0.96
CA LEU A 52 -9.82 -2.92 -0.20
C LEU A 52 -11.00 -1.93 -0.16
N PRO A 53 -10.80 -0.66 -0.52
CA PRO A 53 -11.89 0.31 -0.60
C PRO A 53 -13.03 -0.23 -1.48
N SER A 54 -14.24 -0.22 -0.96
CA SER A 54 -15.41 -0.81 -1.61
C SER A 54 -15.84 -0.08 -2.89
N THR A 55 -15.34 1.14 -3.07
CA THR A 55 -15.53 1.98 -4.26
C THR A 55 -14.36 1.89 -5.25
N LEU A 56 -13.27 1.17 -4.94
CA LEU A 56 -12.07 1.12 -5.79
C LEU A 56 -12.40 0.59 -7.18
N ALA A 57 -12.00 1.34 -8.21
CA ALA A 57 -12.18 0.92 -9.60
C ALA A 57 -11.42 -0.38 -9.93
N PRO A 58 -11.95 -1.25 -10.79
CA PRO A 58 -11.26 -2.45 -11.23
C PRO A 58 -9.97 -2.10 -11.98
N GLY A 59 -8.95 -2.97 -11.88
CA GLY A 59 -7.66 -2.71 -12.51
C GLY A 59 -6.53 -3.57 -11.95
N ASN A 60 -5.33 -3.37 -12.51
CA ASN A 60 -4.10 -3.95 -12.01
C ASN A 60 -3.48 -2.99 -10.98
N TYR A 61 -3.16 -3.47 -9.78
CA TYR A 61 -2.60 -2.67 -8.71
C TYR A 61 -1.38 -3.34 -8.08
N LEU A 62 -0.40 -2.51 -7.73
CA LEU A 62 0.54 -2.85 -6.66
C LEU A 62 -0.13 -2.56 -5.32
N ILE A 63 0.03 -3.45 -4.35
CA ILE A 63 -0.26 -3.19 -2.94
C ILE A 63 1.05 -3.23 -2.17
N ARG A 64 1.31 -2.22 -1.35
CA ARG A 64 2.48 -2.12 -0.47
C ARG A 64 1.99 -2.09 0.97
N HIS A 65 2.27 -3.15 1.72
CA HIS A 65 2.04 -3.20 3.16
C HIS A 65 3.35 -2.94 3.89
N GLU A 66 3.32 -2.09 4.91
CA GLU A 66 4.51 -1.67 5.62
C GLU A 66 4.30 -1.69 7.13
N ILE A 67 5.22 -2.37 7.82
CA ILE A 67 5.41 -2.22 9.26
C ILE A 67 6.50 -1.18 9.47
N ILE A 68 6.22 -0.19 10.30
CA ILE A 68 7.25 0.70 10.86
C ILE A 68 7.45 0.25 12.30
N ALA A 69 8.66 -0.18 12.64
CA ALA A 69 9.03 -0.51 14.01
C ALA A 69 9.60 0.74 14.68
N LEU A 70 9.03 1.10 15.83
CA LEU A 70 9.27 2.38 16.49
C LEU A 70 10.06 2.23 17.79
N HIS A 71 10.62 1.06 18.07
CA HIS A 71 11.28 0.76 19.34
C HIS A 71 12.59 1.54 19.55
N LEU A 72 13.14 2.15 18.50
CA LEU A 72 14.26 3.10 18.56
C LEU A 72 13.89 4.49 18.01
N ALA A 73 12.59 4.75 17.74
CA ALA A 73 12.13 5.99 17.11
C ALA A 73 12.22 7.23 18.01
N ASN A 74 12.55 7.07 19.29
CA ASN A 74 12.90 8.18 20.17
C ASN A 74 14.26 8.81 19.83
N SER A 75 15.00 8.22 18.90
CA SER A 75 16.22 8.76 18.30
C SER A 75 15.99 8.98 16.81
N ARG A 76 16.45 10.13 16.28
CA ARG A 76 16.38 10.41 14.84
C ARG A 76 17.09 9.30 14.05
N GLY A 77 16.44 8.80 13.00
CA GLY A 77 16.94 7.69 12.19
C GLY A 77 16.79 6.30 12.82
N GLY A 78 16.16 6.18 13.99
CA GLY A 78 15.94 4.90 14.66
C GLY A 78 14.69 4.13 14.22
N ALA A 79 13.76 4.74 13.49
CA ALA A 79 12.62 4.00 12.94
C ALA A 79 13.06 3.00 11.86
N GLU A 80 12.50 1.79 11.90
CA GLU A 80 12.83 0.73 10.94
C GLU A 80 11.62 0.42 10.05
N PHE A 81 11.85 0.34 8.74
CA PHE A 81 10.79 0.19 7.74
C PHE A 81 10.85 -1.19 7.10
N TYR A 82 9.73 -1.93 7.16
CA TYR A 82 9.59 -3.27 6.58
C TYR A 82 8.47 -3.29 5.53
N PRO A 83 8.71 -2.77 4.32
CA PRO A 83 7.75 -2.83 3.24
C PRO A 83 7.74 -4.19 2.54
N SER A 84 6.56 -4.65 2.17
CA SER A 84 6.34 -5.79 1.29
C SER A 84 5.32 -5.44 0.22
N CYS A 85 5.62 -5.78 -1.04
CA CYS A 85 4.76 -5.49 -2.17
C CYS A 85 4.14 -6.77 -2.76
N SER A 86 2.91 -6.67 -3.24
CA SER A 86 2.21 -7.73 -3.96
C SER A 86 1.45 -7.15 -5.15
N GLN A 87 1.13 -7.99 -6.13
CA GLN A 87 0.39 -7.61 -7.32
C GLN A 87 -1.04 -8.13 -7.19
N LEU A 88 -2.02 -7.27 -7.48
CA LEU A 88 -3.44 -7.59 -7.41
C LEU A 88 -4.11 -7.24 -8.73
N LYS A 89 -5.08 -8.07 -9.12
CA LYS A 89 -6.07 -7.71 -10.14
C LYS A 89 -7.42 -7.53 -9.45
N VAL A 90 -7.87 -6.29 -9.35
CA VAL A 90 -9.15 -5.91 -8.74
C VAL A 90 -10.23 -6.00 -9.82
N GLY A 91 -11.33 -6.70 -9.53
CA GLY A 91 -12.52 -6.76 -10.37
C GLY A 91 -13.66 -5.90 -9.81
N GLY A 92 -14.82 -5.96 -10.47
CA GLY A 92 -16.02 -5.20 -10.08
C GLY A 92 -16.40 -4.14 -11.10
N SER A 93 -17.33 -3.27 -10.72
CA SER A 93 -17.92 -2.22 -11.58
C SER A 93 -17.83 -0.82 -10.96
N GLN A 94 -17.05 -0.68 -9.89
CA GLN A 94 -16.92 0.59 -9.18
C GLN A 94 -16.01 1.54 -9.95
N THR A 95 -16.08 2.83 -9.62
CA THR A 95 -15.40 3.89 -10.34
C THR A 95 -14.58 4.81 -9.42
N GLY A 96 -14.42 4.47 -8.15
CA GLY A 96 -13.67 5.29 -7.20
C GLY A 96 -12.17 5.28 -7.49
N ALA A 97 -11.57 6.46 -7.42
CA ALA A 97 -10.13 6.68 -7.55
C ALA A 97 -9.67 7.75 -6.54
N PRO A 98 -8.43 7.69 -6.04
CA PRO A 98 -7.87 8.77 -5.23
C PRO A 98 -7.79 10.08 -6.04
N ALA A 99 -7.96 11.21 -5.37
CA ALA A 99 -7.70 12.51 -5.98
C ALA A 99 -6.19 12.73 -6.17
N GLN A 100 -5.81 13.62 -7.09
CA GLN A 100 -4.40 13.87 -7.43
C GLN A 100 -3.56 14.35 -6.22
N ASN A 101 -4.18 15.06 -5.27
CA ASN A 101 -3.55 15.50 -4.01
C ASN A 101 -3.46 14.41 -2.93
N GLU A 102 -4.03 13.23 -3.16
CA GLU A 102 -3.91 12.05 -2.27
C GLU A 102 -2.80 11.10 -2.73
N LEU A 103 -2.16 11.41 -3.86
CA LEU A 103 -1.09 10.61 -4.46
C LEU A 103 0.29 11.08 -4.00
N VAL A 104 1.16 10.13 -3.68
CA VAL A 104 2.54 10.37 -3.26
C VAL A 104 3.52 9.42 -3.96
N ALA A 105 4.80 9.75 -3.93
CA ALA A 105 5.89 8.87 -4.35
C ALA A 105 6.44 8.08 -3.15
N LEU A 106 6.84 6.83 -3.39
CA LEU A 106 7.57 6.01 -2.42
C LEU A 106 8.79 5.41 -3.14
N PRO A 107 10.03 5.84 -2.81
CA PRO A 107 10.41 6.80 -1.76
C PRO A 107 9.95 8.26 -2.01
N GLY A 108 9.86 9.06 -0.95
CA GLY A 108 9.54 10.50 -1.01
C GLY A 108 8.36 10.97 -0.15
N ALA A 109 7.50 10.06 0.32
CA ALA A 109 6.35 10.43 1.16
C ALA A 109 6.66 10.60 2.66
N TYR A 110 7.88 10.26 3.08
CA TYR A 110 8.32 10.24 4.48
C TYR A 110 9.56 11.10 4.66
N SER A 111 9.70 11.68 5.86
CA SER A 111 10.90 12.36 6.33
C SER A 111 11.36 11.80 7.67
N ASP A 112 12.67 11.84 7.94
CA ASP A 112 13.22 11.50 9.27
C ASP A 112 12.70 12.42 10.39
N ASP A 113 12.15 13.57 10.01
CA ASP A 113 11.53 14.57 10.90
C ASP A 113 10.02 14.36 11.13
N ASP A 114 9.39 13.41 10.43
CA ASP A 114 7.97 13.18 10.62
C ASP A 114 7.72 12.73 12.07
N PRO A 115 6.69 13.26 12.77
CA PRO A 115 6.42 12.94 14.17
C PRO A 115 6.02 11.47 14.42
N GLY A 116 5.75 10.71 13.36
CA GLY A 116 5.53 9.26 13.42
C GLY A 116 6.77 8.42 13.09
N ILE A 117 7.89 9.05 12.73
CA ILE A 117 9.17 8.43 12.37
C ILE A 117 10.21 8.78 13.43
N PHE A 118 10.32 10.05 13.80
CA PHE A 118 11.01 10.49 15.01
C PHE A 118 9.96 10.90 16.06
N ASP A 119 9.81 10.07 17.09
CA ASP A 119 8.82 10.23 18.15
C ASP A 119 9.50 10.09 19.53
N PRO A 120 9.93 11.21 20.14
CA PRO A 120 10.48 11.22 21.51
C PRO A 120 9.51 10.66 22.55
N ASP A 121 8.21 10.70 22.28
CA ASP A 121 7.12 10.31 23.17
C ASP A 121 6.54 8.92 22.82
N VAL A 122 7.23 8.11 22.00
CA VAL A 122 6.73 6.82 21.52
C VAL A 122 6.37 5.84 22.66
N PHE A 123 7.05 5.95 23.79
CA PHE A 123 6.82 5.14 24.99
C PHE A 123 5.82 5.74 25.97
N ASN A 124 5.35 6.97 25.75
CA ASN A 124 4.34 7.60 26.58
C ASN A 124 2.95 7.05 26.21
N PRO A 125 2.26 6.31 27.10
CA PRO A 125 0.95 5.73 26.78
C PRO A 125 -0.17 6.77 26.57
N GLY A 126 0.05 8.03 26.97
CA GLY A 126 -0.86 9.15 26.73
C GLY A 126 -0.62 9.92 25.43
N SER A 127 0.50 9.72 24.74
CA SER A 127 0.82 10.46 23.50
C SER A 127 -0.08 10.07 22.33
N LYS A 128 -0.42 11.01 21.45
CA LYS A 128 -1.17 10.66 20.23
C LYS A 128 -0.18 10.37 19.10
N TYR A 129 -0.20 9.15 18.57
CA TYR A 129 0.64 8.81 17.43
C TYR A 129 0.13 9.47 16.15
N VAL A 130 1.02 10.16 15.44
CA VAL A 130 0.75 10.77 14.13
C VAL A 130 1.34 9.87 13.06
N PHE A 131 0.50 9.35 12.16
CA PHE A 131 1.01 8.49 11.08
C PHE A 131 1.81 9.30 10.06
N PRO A 132 2.95 8.78 9.57
CA PRO A 132 3.68 9.41 8.48
C PRO A 132 2.97 9.22 7.14
N GLY A 133 3.37 10.02 6.14
CA GLY A 133 2.79 10.00 4.80
C GLY A 133 1.40 10.65 4.69
N PRO A 134 0.73 10.52 3.54
CA PRO A 134 -0.55 11.20 3.28
C PRO A 134 -1.68 10.64 4.16
N ALA A 135 -2.81 11.34 4.22
CA ALA A 135 -4.02 10.79 4.81
C ALA A 135 -4.48 9.53 4.05
N VAL A 136 -5.31 8.69 4.68
CA VAL A 136 -6.04 7.63 3.97
C VAL A 136 -6.91 8.28 2.90
N ALA A 137 -6.79 7.82 1.66
CA ALA A 137 -7.49 8.38 0.52
C ALA A 137 -9.00 8.23 0.68
N LYS A 138 -9.74 9.28 0.34
CA LYS A 138 -11.20 9.34 0.46
C LYS A 138 -11.91 8.68 -0.72
N PHE A 139 -11.23 8.56 -1.85
CA PHE A 139 -11.75 8.09 -3.14
C PHE A 139 -12.91 8.96 -3.65
N VAL A 140 -12.63 9.74 -4.69
CA VAL A 140 -13.68 10.44 -5.45
C VAL A 140 -14.23 9.51 -6.54
N GLY A 141 -15.50 9.66 -6.92
CA GLY A 141 -16.00 9.02 -8.15
C GLY A 141 -15.16 9.52 -9.32
N ALA A 142 -14.58 8.61 -10.12
CA ALA A 142 -13.53 8.96 -11.07
C ALA A 142 -13.97 10.08 -12.04
N ALA A 143 -13.22 11.18 -12.01
CA ALA A 143 -12.72 11.73 -13.26
C ALA A 143 -11.54 10.83 -13.67
N SER A 144 -11.59 10.29 -14.89
CA SER A 144 -10.54 9.43 -15.44
C SER A 144 -9.15 9.97 -15.16
N ALA A 145 -8.31 9.20 -14.47
CA ALA A 145 -6.87 9.44 -14.42
C ALA A 145 -6.27 9.07 -15.79
N GLY A 146 -6.53 9.90 -16.79
CA GLY A 146 -5.91 9.89 -18.10
C GLY A 146 -4.90 11.03 -18.17
N GLY A 147 -3.61 10.72 -18.26
CA GLY A 147 -2.64 11.69 -18.73
C GLY A 147 -2.76 11.82 -20.25
N THR A 148 -2.93 13.05 -20.74
CA THR A 148 -2.48 13.51 -22.08
C THR A 148 -2.57 15.03 -22.16
N ASP A 149 -1.61 15.60 -22.89
CA ASP A 149 -1.30 17.02 -23.06
C ASP A 149 -2.37 17.86 -23.77
N GLY A 150 -2.36 19.16 -23.44
CA GLY A 150 -2.47 20.29 -24.38
C GLY A 150 -3.71 20.44 -25.26
N GLY A 151 -4.54 21.46 -24.98
CA GLY A 151 -5.53 21.94 -25.96
C GLY A 151 -6.48 23.02 -25.44
N ASN A 152 -6.08 24.28 -25.57
CA ASN A 152 -6.89 25.47 -25.38
C ASN A 152 -8.08 25.54 -26.37
N ALA A 153 -9.30 25.71 -25.88
CA ALA A 153 -10.39 26.33 -26.65
C ALA A 153 -11.47 26.95 -25.74
N SER A 154 -11.68 28.24 -25.97
CA SER A 154 -12.72 29.12 -25.46
C SER A 154 -14.07 28.86 -26.16
N GLY A 155 -15.20 29.03 -25.46
CA GLY A 155 -16.53 29.10 -26.07
C GLY A 155 -17.66 29.24 -25.06
N SER A 156 -18.41 30.35 -25.17
CA SER A 156 -19.49 30.84 -24.29
C SER A 156 -20.90 30.45 -24.77
N GLY A 157 -21.89 30.49 -23.86
CA GLY A 157 -23.35 30.49 -24.11
C GLY A 157 -24.06 29.27 -23.49
N GLY A 158 -25.16 29.33 -22.73
CA GLY A 158 -26.11 30.40 -22.41
C GLY A 158 -27.55 29.84 -22.56
N GLY A 159 -28.31 29.74 -21.44
CA GLY A 159 -29.75 29.40 -21.37
C GLY A 159 -30.06 27.89 -21.49
N GLY A 160 -30.96 27.25 -20.75
CA GLY A 160 -32.11 27.68 -19.94
C GLY A 160 -33.27 26.73 -20.26
N GLY A 161 -33.94 26.18 -19.25
CA GLY A 161 -35.30 25.62 -19.40
C GLY A 161 -35.46 24.10 -19.34
N ASP A 162 -36.05 23.70 -18.20
CA ASP A 162 -37.10 22.71 -18.05
C ASP A 162 -36.85 21.22 -17.76
N ALA A 163 -37.58 20.84 -16.72
CA ALA A 163 -37.65 19.57 -16.05
C ALA A 163 -38.50 18.56 -16.82
N GLN A 164 -38.08 17.31 -16.80
CA GLN A 164 -39.00 16.20 -17.01
C GLN A 164 -38.59 14.97 -16.22
N THR A 165 -39.45 14.65 -15.25
CA THR A 165 -39.49 13.43 -14.45
C THR A 165 -39.86 12.23 -15.32
N PRO A 166 -39.26 11.05 -15.10
CA PRO A 166 -39.96 9.80 -15.32
C PRO A 166 -40.19 9.02 -14.01
N ALA A 167 -41.37 8.42 -13.96
CA ALA A 167 -41.94 7.56 -12.93
C ALA A 167 -41.17 6.22 -12.73
N PRO A 168 -41.39 5.52 -11.60
CA PRO A 168 -40.52 4.44 -11.12
C PRO A 168 -40.70 3.11 -11.85
N SER A 169 -39.58 2.43 -12.12
CA SER A 169 -39.56 1.05 -12.62
C SER A 169 -39.30 0.06 -11.46
N ALA A 170 -40.06 -1.03 -11.46
CA ALA A 170 -40.09 -2.10 -10.45
C ALA A 170 -38.74 -2.84 -10.26
N PRO A 171 -38.50 -3.46 -9.07
CA PRO A 171 -37.21 -4.06 -8.76
C PRO A 171 -36.98 -5.41 -9.46
N ALA A 172 -35.87 -5.50 -10.20
CA ALA A 172 -35.35 -6.75 -10.73
C ALA A 172 -34.69 -7.60 -9.62
N SER A 173 -34.94 -8.90 -9.67
CA SER A 173 -34.54 -9.93 -8.72
C SER A 173 -33.02 -10.19 -8.70
N LYS A 174 -32.45 -10.36 -7.51
CA LYS A 174 -31.03 -10.68 -7.26
C LYS A 174 -30.70 -12.13 -7.68
N PRO A 175 -29.66 -12.38 -8.50
CA PRO A 175 -29.09 -13.71 -8.59
C PRO A 175 -28.22 -14.03 -7.35
N LYS A 176 -28.45 -15.22 -6.80
CA LYS A 176 -27.74 -15.84 -5.68
C LYS A 176 -26.29 -16.16 -6.07
N PRO A 177 -25.26 -15.79 -5.28
CA PRO A 177 -23.89 -16.22 -5.57
C PRO A 177 -23.71 -17.69 -5.18
N THR A 178 -23.69 -18.58 -6.17
CA THR A 178 -23.21 -19.96 -6.01
C THR A 178 -21.80 -20.06 -6.57
N GLY A 179 -20.79 -20.03 -5.69
CA GLY A 179 -19.42 -20.31 -6.07
C GLY A 179 -18.40 -19.93 -5.02
N SER A 180 -18.08 -20.83 -4.10
CA SER A 180 -16.90 -20.69 -3.24
C SER A 180 -15.66 -21.05 -4.06
N CYS A 181 -14.82 -20.07 -4.40
CA CYS A 181 -13.51 -20.35 -4.96
C CYS A 181 -12.55 -20.72 -3.84
N LYS A 182 -12.33 -22.02 -3.62
CA LYS A 182 -11.34 -22.55 -2.66
C LYS A 182 -10.00 -22.72 -3.37
N LEU A 183 -8.94 -22.07 -2.88
CA LEU A 183 -7.57 -22.37 -3.31
C LEU A 183 -7.22 -23.82 -2.95
N LYS A 184 -6.89 -24.64 -3.95
CA LYS A 184 -6.29 -25.96 -3.73
C LYS A 184 -4.82 -25.79 -3.34
N LYS A 185 -4.48 -26.14 -2.10
CA LYS A 185 -3.09 -26.28 -1.63
C LYS A 185 -2.47 -27.46 -2.38
N LYS A 186 -1.42 -27.22 -3.17
CA LYS A 186 -0.56 -28.30 -3.67
C LYS A 186 0.33 -28.76 -2.51
N SER A 187 0.23 -30.04 -2.16
CA SER A 187 1.14 -30.72 -1.24
C SER A 187 2.51 -30.82 -1.90
N ALA A 188 3.53 -30.15 -1.36
CA ALA A 188 4.92 -30.38 -1.74
C ALA A 188 5.46 -31.51 -0.87
N SER A 189 5.82 -32.64 -1.47
CA SER A 189 6.62 -33.67 -0.81
C SER A 189 7.99 -33.10 -0.46
N ALA A 190 8.32 -33.11 0.82
CA ALA A 190 9.65 -32.77 1.30
C ALA A 190 10.61 -33.91 0.93
N ASN A 191 11.45 -33.70 -0.08
CA ASN A 191 12.63 -34.52 -0.28
C ASN A 191 13.81 -33.77 0.37
N VAL A 192 14.11 -34.12 1.62
CA VAL A 192 15.23 -33.55 2.38
C VAL A 192 16.52 -34.21 1.87
N ALA A 193 17.12 -33.62 0.84
CA ALA A 193 18.51 -33.92 0.48
C ALA A 193 19.43 -33.13 1.43
N ALA A 194 20.26 -33.85 2.17
CA ALA A 194 21.24 -33.30 3.10
C ALA A 194 22.18 -32.30 2.40
N ARG A 195 22.13 -31.04 2.81
CA ARG A 195 23.00 -29.98 2.32
C ARG A 195 24.35 -30.10 3.00
N THR A 196 25.36 -30.59 2.28
CA THR A 196 26.76 -30.56 2.72
C THR A 196 27.18 -29.11 2.95
N VAL A 197 27.51 -28.77 4.20
CA VAL A 197 28.07 -27.48 4.58
C VAL A 197 29.50 -27.41 4.05
N ARG A 198 29.74 -26.62 3.00
CA ARG A 198 31.10 -26.27 2.57
C ARG A 198 31.52 -24.99 3.30
N PRO A 199 32.67 -24.97 3.99
CA PRO A 199 33.16 -23.75 4.64
C PRO A 199 33.43 -22.67 3.58
N ARG A 200 33.05 -21.44 3.91
CA ARG A 200 33.21 -20.27 3.03
C ARG A 200 34.70 -20.06 2.75
N HIS A 201 35.13 -20.29 1.51
CA HIS A 201 36.41 -19.78 1.04
C HIS A 201 36.35 -18.25 1.09
N VAL A 202 37.30 -17.66 1.82
CA VAL A 202 37.53 -16.22 1.86
C VAL A 202 37.78 -15.75 0.42
N SER A 203 36.98 -14.77 -0.03
CA SER A 203 37.14 -14.13 -1.34
C SER A 203 38.58 -13.60 -1.48
N ARG A 204 39.21 -13.84 -2.63
CA ARG A 204 40.57 -13.36 -2.96
C ARG A 204 40.73 -11.83 -2.92
N VAL A 205 39.65 -11.08 -2.66
CA VAL A 205 39.65 -9.61 -2.57
C VAL A 205 40.04 -9.08 -1.18
N MET A 206 40.20 -9.94 -0.16
CA MET A 206 40.64 -9.52 1.20
C MET A 206 42.01 -10.07 1.60
N ARG A 207 42.89 -10.39 0.63
CA ARG A 207 44.28 -10.84 0.89
C ARG A 207 45.32 -9.71 0.75
N GLY A 208 44.88 -8.46 0.83
CA GLY A 208 45.71 -7.27 0.57
C GLY A 208 45.81 -6.26 1.72
N LEU A 209 45.45 -6.62 2.96
CA LEU A 209 45.49 -5.69 4.10
C LEU A 209 46.06 -6.26 5.40
N ILE A 210 46.87 -7.32 5.33
CA ILE A 210 47.68 -7.76 6.48
C ILE A 210 49.09 -8.02 5.96
N GLY A 211 49.96 -7.03 6.11
CA GLY A 211 51.36 -7.14 5.76
C GLY A 211 52.05 -5.79 5.65
N HIS A 212 52.06 -5.00 6.73
CA HIS A 212 53.04 -3.94 6.97
C HIS A 212 53.07 -3.62 8.47
N SER A 213 54.00 -4.25 9.20
CA SER A 213 54.79 -3.61 10.27
C SER A 213 55.92 -4.56 10.64
N HIS A 214 57.10 -3.95 10.73
CA HIS A 214 58.40 -4.54 11.08
C HIS A 214 58.40 -5.26 12.42
#